data_AF-A0A9D8ATZ7-F1
#
_entry.id   AF-A0A9D8ATZ7-F1
#
_cell.length_a   1.000
_cell.length_b   1.000
_cell.length_c   1.000
_cell.angle_alpha   90.00
_cell.angle_beta   90.00
_cell.angle_gamma   90.00
#
_symmetry.space_group_name_H-M   'P 1'
#
loop_
_entity.id
_entity.type
_entity.pdbx_description
1 polymer ?
#
loop_
_entity_poly.entity_id
_entity_poly.type
_entity_poly.pdbx_seq_one_letter_code
_entity_poly.pdbx_strand_id
1 'polypeptide(L)'
;MFYGGHGTGVDERGLPVPYGDPRMACQMCLMTSQDGRRWTRHRDRERYSRLFLGPGETRDPCVIQIGGRWHLYYAGYHAGDPYEAGFYLRTSDDLIHWSDPRLVHQDRRYGDGPWGTECPHVVYRGGAYYLFRTEEYASAKTHVFRSEDPHDFGVGDASAHYVGSIAVAAPEIIVDRDGGEYITSNHDLRGGTHLCRLAWERA
;
A
#
# COMPACT_ATOMS: atom_id res chain seq x y z
N MET A 1 9.28 -3.71 -9.92
CA MET A 1 8.65 -4.12 -8.65
C MET A 1 9.16 -3.22 -7.55
N PHE A 2 8.24 -2.51 -6.92
CA PHE A 2 8.49 -1.81 -5.68
C PHE A 2 8.33 -2.80 -4.52
N TYR A 3 9.09 -2.63 -3.44
CA TYR A 3 8.98 -3.48 -2.28
C TYR A 3 9.46 -2.77 -1.01
N GLY A 4 8.86 -3.09 0.13
CA GLY A 4 9.33 -2.63 1.44
C GLY A 4 10.62 -3.32 1.85
N GLY A 5 11.64 -2.54 2.22
CA GLY A 5 12.94 -3.04 2.68
C GLY A 5 13.09 -3.13 4.20
N HIS A 6 11.98 -3.00 4.95
CA HIS A 6 11.92 -2.90 6.42
C HIS A 6 12.90 -1.83 6.97
N GLY A 7 13.20 -1.92 8.26
CA GLY A 7 13.95 -0.93 9.01
C GLY A 7 15.39 -0.73 8.57
N THR A 8 15.84 0.52 8.61
CA THR A 8 17.20 0.93 8.21
C THR A 8 18.22 0.92 9.34
N GLY A 9 17.79 0.68 10.59
CA GLY A 9 18.64 0.76 11.78
C GLY A 9 18.78 2.16 12.36
N VAL A 10 18.17 3.17 11.76
CA VAL A 10 18.21 4.58 12.21
C VAL A 10 16.83 5.22 12.22
N ASP A 11 16.65 6.29 13.01
CA ASP A 11 15.45 7.14 12.98
C ASP A 11 15.46 8.12 11.79
N GLU A 12 14.42 8.95 11.67
CA GLU A 12 14.30 9.97 10.62
C GLU A 12 15.44 11.02 10.62
N ARG A 13 16.17 11.16 11.74
CA ARG A 13 17.33 12.06 11.89
C ARG A 13 18.67 11.35 11.64
N GLY A 14 18.63 10.07 11.30
CA GLY A 14 19.82 9.24 11.10
C GLY A 14 20.47 8.76 12.40
N LEU A 15 19.79 8.86 13.54
CA LEU A 15 20.31 8.35 14.81
C LEU A 15 20.03 6.86 14.94
N PRO A 16 20.99 6.02 15.39
CA PRO A 16 20.76 4.59 15.58
C PRO A 16 19.59 4.30 16.51
N VAL A 17 18.73 3.35 16.13
CA VAL A 17 17.65 2.83 16.98
C VAL A 17 17.62 1.30 16.97
N PRO A 18 17.19 0.65 18.06
CA PRO A 18 17.07 -0.81 18.11
C PRO A 18 16.12 -1.36 17.05
N TYR A 19 16.38 -2.57 16.57
CA TYR A 19 15.44 -3.28 15.68
C TYR A 19 14.05 -3.39 16.32
N GLY A 20 13.01 -3.04 15.55
CA GLY A 20 11.62 -3.00 16.02
C GLY A 20 11.21 -1.73 16.76
N ASP A 21 12.12 -0.74 16.92
CA ASP A 21 11.73 0.58 17.41
C ASP A 21 10.80 1.26 16.39
N PRO A 22 9.62 1.75 16.80
CA PRO A 22 8.64 2.32 15.88
C PRO A 22 9.09 3.63 15.22
N ARG A 23 10.15 4.25 15.75
CA ARG A 23 10.79 5.43 15.16
C ARG A 23 11.78 5.06 14.05
N MET A 24 12.10 3.78 13.89
CA MET A 24 13.00 3.33 12.84
C MET A 24 12.45 3.73 11.48
N ALA A 25 13.23 4.47 10.71
CA ALA A 25 12.91 4.76 9.34
C ALA A 25 12.95 3.45 8.54
N CYS A 26 11.88 3.17 7.83
CA CYS A 26 11.84 2.07 6.86
C CYS A 26 11.98 2.64 5.45
N GLN A 27 12.15 1.75 4.49
CA GLN A 27 12.55 2.12 3.14
C GLN A 27 11.67 1.48 2.08
N MET A 28 11.34 2.26 1.05
CA MET A 28 10.79 1.73 -0.19
C MET A 28 11.92 1.47 -1.18
N CYS A 29 11.93 0.29 -1.79
CA CYS A 29 12.98 -0.17 -2.68
C CYS A 29 12.42 -0.50 -4.07
N LEU A 30 13.33 -0.60 -5.05
CA LEU A 30 13.01 -0.96 -6.42
C LEU A 30 13.87 -2.11 -6.93
N MET A 31 13.26 -3.01 -7.69
CA MET A 31 13.94 -3.93 -8.59
C MET A 31 13.26 -3.95 -9.96
N THR A 32 14.04 -4.18 -11.01
CA THR A 32 13.56 -4.18 -12.40
C THR A 32 13.82 -5.54 -13.05
N SER A 33 12.96 -5.89 -14.00
CA SER A 33 13.07 -7.09 -14.80
C SER A 33 12.50 -6.84 -16.19
N GLN A 34 13.11 -7.44 -17.22
CA GLN A 34 12.58 -7.42 -18.59
C GLN A 34 11.67 -8.62 -18.87
N ASP A 35 11.80 -9.71 -18.11
CA ASP A 35 11.10 -10.98 -18.33
C ASP A 35 10.13 -11.36 -17.19
N GLY A 36 10.08 -10.54 -16.14
CA GLY A 36 9.29 -10.78 -14.93
C GLY A 36 9.82 -11.91 -14.03
N ARG A 37 10.95 -12.53 -14.38
CA ARG A 37 11.51 -13.72 -13.70
C ARG A 37 12.87 -13.44 -13.09
N ARG A 38 13.74 -12.75 -13.83
CA ARG A 38 15.07 -12.36 -13.39
C ARG A 38 15.05 -10.89 -12.98
N TRP A 39 15.37 -10.63 -11.72
CA TRP A 39 15.25 -9.30 -11.13
C TRP A 39 16.62 -8.73 -10.79
N THR A 40 16.84 -7.47 -11.14
CA THR A 40 18.00 -6.69 -10.74
C THR A 40 17.54 -5.60 -9.78
N ARG A 41 18.14 -5.57 -8.59
CA ARG A 41 17.87 -4.51 -7.62
C ARG A 41 18.41 -3.19 -8.12
N HIS A 42 17.64 -2.12 -7.91
CA HIS A 42 18.13 -0.76 -8.04
C HIS A 42 19.38 -0.55 -7.15
N ARG A 43 20.21 0.42 -7.51
CA ARG A 43 21.40 0.81 -6.76
C ARG A 43 21.48 2.34 -6.79
N ASP A 44 21.25 2.96 -5.64
CA ASP A 44 21.55 4.37 -5.45
C ASP A 44 23.08 4.58 -5.33
N ARG A 45 23.50 5.82 -5.05
CA ARG A 45 24.93 6.18 -4.90
C ARG A 45 25.63 5.42 -3.78
N GLU A 46 24.88 5.03 -2.75
CA GLU A 46 25.36 4.27 -1.59
C GLU A 46 25.23 2.75 -1.79
N ARG A 47 24.77 2.32 -2.98
CA ARG A 47 24.53 0.92 -3.38
C ARG A 47 23.35 0.27 -2.67
N TYR A 48 22.45 1.04 -2.07
CA TYR A 48 21.18 0.52 -1.57
C TYR A 48 20.17 0.36 -2.70
N SER A 49 19.20 -0.53 -2.50
CA SER A 49 18.05 -0.67 -3.42
C SER A 49 16.95 0.36 -3.21
N ARG A 50 17.20 1.29 -2.27
CA ARG A 50 16.27 2.25 -1.70
C ARG A 50 15.99 3.38 -2.70
N LEU A 51 14.73 3.80 -2.75
CA LEU A 51 14.28 5.00 -3.44
C LEU A 51 14.02 6.14 -2.46
N PHE A 52 13.38 5.84 -1.34
CA PHE A 52 13.10 6.81 -0.28
C PHE A 52 12.95 6.14 1.08
N LEU A 53 13.06 6.95 2.13
CA LEU A 53 12.66 6.59 3.49
C LEU A 53 11.22 7.02 3.73
N GLY A 54 10.49 6.22 4.50
CA GLY A 54 9.13 6.54 4.92
C GLY A 54 8.95 6.36 6.43
N PRO A 55 7.83 6.88 6.96
CA PRO A 55 7.56 6.89 8.38
C PRO A 55 7.06 5.52 8.84
N GLY A 56 7.77 4.92 9.82
CA GLY A 56 7.51 3.56 10.27
C GLY A 56 7.47 2.54 9.13
N GLU A 57 6.94 1.35 9.39
CA GLU A 57 6.83 0.18 8.50
C GLU A 57 6.39 0.47 7.05
N THR A 58 7.32 1.01 6.24
CA THR A 58 7.14 1.45 4.85
C THR A 58 7.07 0.23 3.94
N ARG A 59 5.84 -0.21 3.63
CA ARG A 59 5.58 -1.50 2.98
C ARG A 59 4.33 -1.49 2.12
N ASP A 60 4.10 -2.62 1.47
CA ASP A 60 2.92 -2.89 0.65
C ASP A 60 2.63 -1.82 -0.42
N PRO A 61 3.59 -1.57 -1.34
CA PRO A 61 3.42 -0.55 -2.36
C PRO A 61 2.35 -0.92 -3.38
N CYS A 62 1.38 -0.04 -3.58
CA CYS A 62 0.47 -0.05 -4.73
C CYS A 62 0.77 1.16 -5.61
N VAL A 63 1.08 0.90 -6.89
CA VAL A 63 1.42 1.95 -7.87
C VAL A 63 0.35 2.03 -8.96
N ILE A 64 -0.17 3.23 -9.21
CA ILE A 64 -1.13 3.53 -10.27
C ILE A 64 -0.71 4.81 -10.99
N GLN A 65 -1.00 4.90 -12.29
CA GLN A 65 -0.80 6.14 -13.06
C GLN A 65 -2.11 6.93 -13.14
N ILE A 66 -2.07 8.20 -12.74
CA ILE A 66 -3.22 9.11 -12.72
C ILE A 66 -2.81 10.41 -13.40
N GLY A 67 -3.52 10.81 -14.46
CA GLY A 67 -3.23 12.07 -15.17
C GLY A 67 -1.80 12.16 -15.72
N GLY A 68 -1.21 11.03 -16.11
CA GLY A 68 0.18 10.96 -16.59
C GLY A 68 1.25 10.84 -15.48
N ARG A 69 0.87 10.99 -14.22
CA ARG A 69 1.79 10.94 -13.06
C ARG A 69 1.63 9.66 -12.26
N TRP A 70 2.74 9.11 -11.77
CA TRP A 70 2.73 7.92 -10.92
C TRP A 70 2.34 8.28 -9.49
N HIS A 71 1.50 7.45 -8.88
CA HIS A 71 1.03 7.54 -7.51
C HIS A 71 1.37 6.22 -6.82
N LEU A 72 2.12 6.27 -5.73
CA LEU A 72 2.51 5.12 -4.92
C LEU A 72 1.88 5.25 -3.53
N TYR A 73 0.90 4.39 -3.26
CA TYR A 73 0.28 4.19 -1.96
C TYR A 73 1.05 3.13 -1.19
N TYR A 74 1.26 3.33 0.10
CA TYR A 74 1.99 2.37 0.94
C TYR A 74 1.61 2.51 2.41
N ALA A 75 1.74 1.43 3.17
CA ALA A 75 1.51 1.43 4.61
C ALA A 75 2.69 2.04 5.38
N GLY A 76 2.39 2.67 6.52
CA GLY A 76 3.37 3.23 7.44
C GLY A 76 2.74 3.61 8.78
N TYR A 77 3.57 4.08 9.70
CA TYR A 77 3.13 4.55 11.02
C TYR A 77 3.15 6.07 11.09
N HIS A 78 2.17 6.68 11.74
CA HIS A 78 2.14 8.11 11.96
C HIS A 78 2.73 8.47 13.32
N ALA A 79 3.42 9.62 13.40
CA ALA A 79 4.02 10.14 14.64
C ALA A 79 4.93 9.16 15.42
N GLY A 80 5.47 8.13 14.76
CA GLY A 80 6.27 7.09 15.42
C GLY A 80 5.45 6.17 16.35
N ASP A 81 4.13 6.09 16.15
CA ASP A 81 3.24 5.23 16.92
C ASP A 81 2.67 4.10 16.03
N PRO A 82 2.96 2.82 16.32
CA PRO A 82 2.40 1.69 15.59
C PRO A 82 0.88 1.62 15.62
N TYR A 83 0.23 2.18 16.63
CA TYR A 83 -1.24 2.21 16.72
C TYR A 83 -1.87 3.28 15.82
N GLU A 84 -1.06 4.19 15.29
CA GLU A 84 -1.44 5.20 14.33
C GLU A 84 -1.01 4.78 12.92
N ALA A 85 -1.26 3.52 12.56
CA ALA A 85 -1.01 2.99 11.22
C ALA A 85 -1.95 3.61 10.18
N GLY A 86 -1.43 3.87 8.99
CA GLY A 86 -2.17 4.51 7.91
C GLY A 86 -1.50 4.31 6.56
N PHE A 87 -2.11 4.91 5.54
CA PHE A 87 -1.57 4.87 4.18
C PHE A 87 -1.08 6.24 3.75
N TYR A 88 0.13 6.23 3.22
CA TYR A 88 0.77 7.39 2.63
C TYR A 88 0.76 7.28 1.11
N LEU A 89 0.73 8.44 0.46
CA LEU A 89 0.87 8.62 -0.97
C LEU A 89 2.14 9.42 -1.26
N ARG A 90 2.88 8.99 -2.27
CA ARG A 90 3.90 9.79 -2.96
C ARG A 90 3.65 9.80 -4.46
N THR A 91 4.07 10.86 -5.12
CA THR A 91 3.92 11.02 -6.57
C THR A 91 5.28 11.12 -7.27
N SER A 92 5.35 10.66 -8.51
CA SER A 92 6.57 10.65 -9.32
C SER A 92 6.29 10.80 -10.80
N ASP A 93 7.21 11.42 -11.54
CA ASP A 93 7.14 11.51 -13.00
C ASP A 93 7.95 10.40 -13.67
N ASP A 94 8.89 9.76 -12.96
CA ASP A 94 9.88 8.85 -13.54
C ASP A 94 10.08 7.52 -12.78
N LEU A 95 9.26 7.25 -11.75
CA LEU A 95 9.31 6.07 -10.88
C LEU A 95 10.56 5.98 -9.97
N ILE A 96 11.47 6.94 -10.05
CA ILE A 96 12.74 6.97 -9.30
C ILE A 96 12.71 8.07 -8.24
N HIS A 97 12.31 9.28 -8.62
CA HIS A 97 12.25 10.43 -7.73
C HIS A 97 10.81 10.64 -7.28
N TRP A 98 10.60 10.63 -5.95
CA TRP A 98 9.28 10.67 -5.34
C TRP A 98 9.11 11.94 -4.50
N SER A 99 7.91 12.51 -4.53
CA SER A 99 7.51 13.63 -3.66
C SER A 99 7.61 13.26 -2.18
N ASP A 100 7.51 14.26 -1.30
CA ASP A 100 7.26 14.05 0.13
C ASP A 100 5.98 13.23 0.39
N PRO A 101 5.92 12.50 1.52
CA PRO A 101 4.79 11.63 1.82
C PRO A 101 3.58 12.45 2.27
N ARG A 102 2.40 12.09 1.79
CA ARG A 102 1.11 12.63 2.25
C ARG A 102 0.30 11.51 2.88
N LEU A 103 -0.16 11.68 4.12
CA LEU A 103 -1.12 10.77 4.73
C LEU A 103 -2.46 10.93 4.00
N VAL A 104 -3.01 9.83 3.47
CA VAL A 104 -4.25 9.84 2.68
C VAL A 104 -5.36 8.98 3.27
N HIS A 105 -5.02 8.09 4.20
CA HIS A 105 -5.99 7.27 4.91
C HIS A 105 -5.49 6.87 6.30
N GLN A 106 -6.32 7.07 7.33
CA GLN A 106 -6.08 6.58 8.69
C GLN A 106 -7.37 6.63 9.50
N ASP A 107 -7.86 5.48 9.98
CA ASP A 107 -9.04 5.42 10.85
C ASP A 107 -9.11 4.07 11.59
N ARG A 108 -8.99 4.13 12.92
CA ARG A 108 -8.94 2.95 13.79
C ARG A 108 -10.28 2.21 13.92
N ARG A 109 -11.39 2.82 13.50
CA ARG A 109 -12.72 2.17 13.51
C ARG A 109 -12.80 0.97 12.56
N TYR A 110 -11.89 0.89 11.58
CA TYR A 110 -11.84 -0.18 10.58
C TYR A 110 -10.74 -1.20 10.86
N GLY A 111 -10.20 -1.24 12.08
CA GLY A 111 -9.13 -2.15 12.47
C GLY A 111 -8.20 -1.45 13.44
N ASP A 112 -7.99 -2.07 14.60
CA ASP A 112 -7.13 -1.51 15.65
C ASP A 112 -5.74 -2.14 15.62
N GLY A 113 -4.76 -1.37 16.08
CA GLY A 113 -3.38 -1.82 16.21
C GLY A 113 -2.56 -1.80 14.92
N PRO A 114 -1.27 -2.17 15.04
CA PRO A 114 -0.26 -1.98 14.00
C PRO A 114 -0.43 -2.84 12.75
N TRP A 115 -1.26 -3.87 12.84
CA TRP A 115 -1.47 -4.87 11.79
C TRP A 115 -2.90 -4.88 11.25
N GLY A 116 -3.75 -3.92 11.68
CA GLY A 116 -5.12 -3.77 11.22
C GLY A 116 -5.26 -2.87 9.99
N THR A 117 -4.15 -2.32 9.47
CA THR A 117 -4.10 -1.37 8.35
C THR A 117 -3.05 -1.81 7.32
N GLU A 118 -3.42 -2.76 6.48
CA GLU A 118 -2.48 -3.50 5.63
C GLU A 118 -2.82 -3.37 4.15
N CYS A 119 -1.81 -3.59 3.30
CA CYS A 119 -2.00 -3.88 1.87
C CYS A 119 -2.92 -2.90 1.14
N PRO A 120 -2.58 -1.60 1.08
CA PRO A 120 -3.34 -0.66 0.27
C PRO A 120 -3.34 -1.13 -1.18
N HIS A 121 -4.51 -1.26 -1.78
CA HIS A 121 -4.65 -1.44 -3.22
C HIS A 121 -5.65 -0.43 -3.76
N VAL A 122 -5.24 0.36 -4.75
CA VAL A 122 -6.05 1.46 -5.29
C VAL A 122 -6.31 1.23 -6.77
N VAL A 123 -7.58 1.34 -7.16
CA VAL A 123 -8.00 1.30 -8.57
C VAL A 123 -8.88 2.49 -8.90
N TYR A 124 -8.86 2.89 -10.16
CA TYR A 124 -9.79 3.88 -10.71
C TYR A 124 -10.95 3.19 -11.44
N ARG A 125 -12.19 3.58 -11.12
CA ARG A 125 -13.40 3.02 -11.72
C ARG A 125 -14.51 4.07 -11.77
N GLY A 126 -15.06 4.29 -12.96
CA GLY A 126 -16.31 5.05 -13.12
C GLY A 126 -16.28 6.47 -12.54
N GLY A 127 -15.15 7.18 -12.63
CA GLY A 127 -15.01 8.55 -12.09
C GLY A 127 -14.55 8.63 -10.64
N ALA A 128 -14.29 7.51 -9.98
CA ALA A 128 -13.83 7.47 -8.60
C ALA A 128 -12.66 6.50 -8.40
N TYR A 129 -11.99 6.64 -7.27
CA TYR A 129 -10.95 5.76 -6.78
C TYR A 129 -11.49 4.89 -5.66
N TYR A 130 -11.05 3.63 -5.64
CA TYR A 130 -11.42 2.66 -4.62
C TYR A 130 -10.15 2.18 -3.93
N LEU A 131 -10.07 2.40 -2.63
CA LEU A 131 -9.00 1.91 -1.76
C LEU A 131 -9.47 0.65 -1.05
N PHE A 132 -8.77 -0.44 -1.29
CA PHE A 132 -8.87 -1.69 -0.54
C PHE A 132 -7.84 -1.66 0.58
N ARG A 133 -8.29 -1.95 1.80
CA ARG A 133 -7.48 -1.98 3.03
C ARG A 133 -7.74 -3.29 3.76
N THR A 134 -6.74 -4.15 3.83
CA THR A 134 -6.85 -5.40 4.60
C THR A 134 -6.73 -5.11 6.09
N GLU A 135 -7.67 -5.64 6.87
CA GLU A 135 -7.65 -5.59 8.34
C GLU A 135 -7.12 -6.91 8.92
N GLU A 136 -7.59 -8.04 8.39
CA GLU A 136 -7.27 -9.36 8.95
C GLU A 136 -7.13 -10.40 7.85
N TYR A 137 -6.01 -11.11 7.86
CA TYR A 137 -5.72 -12.15 6.89
C TYR A 137 -6.53 -13.41 7.15
N ALA A 138 -6.58 -13.88 8.39
CA ALA A 138 -7.16 -15.19 8.72
C ALA A 138 -8.66 -15.28 8.41
N SER A 139 -9.39 -14.19 8.65
CA SER A 139 -10.82 -14.09 8.32
C SER A 139 -11.09 -13.47 6.95
N ALA A 140 -10.05 -13.19 6.16
CA ALA A 140 -10.14 -12.54 4.86
C ALA A 140 -10.95 -11.22 4.90
N LYS A 141 -10.61 -10.30 5.79
CA LYS A 141 -11.38 -9.06 5.97
C LYS A 141 -10.67 -7.88 5.31
N THR A 142 -11.26 -7.36 4.24
CA THR A 142 -10.79 -6.13 3.57
C THR A 142 -11.91 -5.10 3.51
N HIS A 143 -11.60 -3.88 3.95
CA HIS A 143 -12.46 -2.71 3.83
C HIS A 143 -12.26 -2.03 2.47
N VAL A 144 -13.34 -1.46 1.93
CA VAL A 144 -13.33 -0.70 0.69
C VAL A 144 -13.79 0.72 0.97
N PHE A 145 -13.00 1.70 0.52
CA PHE A 145 -13.29 3.13 0.61
C PHE A 145 -13.34 3.73 -0.80
N ARG A 146 -14.22 4.70 -1.03
CA ARG A 146 -14.39 5.41 -2.30
C ARG A 146 -14.07 6.89 -2.14
N SER A 147 -13.36 7.46 -3.10
CA SER A 147 -13.14 8.91 -3.19
C SER A 147 -13.09 9.38 -4.63
N GLU A 148 -13.42 10.64 -4.87
CA GLU A 148 -13.20 11.31 -6.17
C GLU A 148 -11.83 12.02 -6.20
N ASP A 149 -11.21 12.24 -5.03
CA ASP A 149 -9.83 12.71 -4.89
C ASP A 149 -8.92 11.54 -4.53
N PRO A 150 -7.92 11.18 -5.38
CA PRO A 150 -7.00 10.09 -5.08
C PRO A 150 -6.07 10.41 -3.89
N HIS A 151 -6.08 11.62 -3.36
CA HIS A 151 -5.26 12.06 -2.23
C HIS A 151 -6.03 12.11 -0.90
N ASP A 152 -7.28 11.64 -0.85
CA ASP A 152 -8.10 11.66 0.36
C ASP A 152 -9.08 10.48 0.40
N PHE A 153 -8.87 9.56 1.33
CA PHE A 153 -9.79 8.48 1.69
C PHE A 153 -10.19 8.54 3.17
N GLY A 154 -10.04 9.71 3.81
CA GLY A 154 -10.39 9.95 5.21
C GLY A 154 -9.23 9.74 6.18
N VAL A 155 -8.94 10.78 6.97
CA VAL A 155 -7.97 10.77 8.07
C VAL A 155 -8.69 11.20 9.34
N GLY A 156 -8.66 10.35 10.38
CA GLY A 156 -9.40 10.52 11.63
C GLY A 156 -10.88 10.15 11.53
N ASP A 157 -11.51 10.38 10.37
CA ASP A 157 -12.85 9.88 10.05
C ASP A 157 -12.98 9.51 8.56
N ALA A 158 -13.05 8.22 8.25
CA ALA A 158 -13.24 7.69 6.89
C ALA A 158 -14.70 7.26 6.60
N SER A 159 -15.67 7.59 7.45
CA SER A 159 -17.06 7.10 7.32
C SER A 159 -17.75 7.58 6.06
N ALA A 160 -17.48 8.82 5.62
CA ALA A 160 -18.00 9.37 4.38
C ALA A 160 -17.45 8.68 3.12
N HIS A 161 -16.30 8.01 3.24
CA HIS A 161 -15.67 7.27 2.15
C HIS A 161 -16.02 5.78 2.18
N TYR A 162 -16.54 5.26 3.28
CA TYR A 162 -16.70 3.82 3.47
C TYR A 162 -17.78 3.21 2.59
N VAL A 163 -17.42 2.19 1.81
CA VAL A 163 -18.33 1.45 0.93
C VAL A 163 -18.83 0.17 1.60
N GLY A 164 -17.93 -0.58 2.25
CA GLY A 164 -18.24 -1.88 2.83
C GLY A 164 -17.00 -2.74 3.03
N SER A 165 -17.20 -4.02 3.33
CA SER A 165 -16.13 -5.02 3.44
C SER A 165 -16.37 -6.19 2.50
N ILE A 166 -15.29 -6.78 2.01
CA ILE A 166 -15.29 -7.98 1.17
C ILE A 166 -14.40 -9.07 1.74
N ALA A 167 -14.72 -10.32 1.43
CA ALA A 167 -14.09 -11.53 1.97
C ALA A 167 -12.77 -11.90 1.26
N VAL A 168 -11.78 -10.99 1.28
CA VAL A 168 -10.44 -11.20 0.72
C VAL A 168 -9.36 -10.62 1.65
N ALA A 169 -8.12 -11.11 1.52
CA ALA A 169 -6.94 -10.58 2.23
C ALA A 169 -5.84 -10.21 1.22
N ALA A 170 -5.23 -9.04 1.41
CA ALA A 170 -4.22 -8.45 0.53
C ALA A 170 -4.59 -8.54 -0.97
N PRO A 171 -5.77 -8.05 -1.38
CA PRO A 171 -6.23 -8.22 -2.75
C PRO A 171 -5.46 -7.33 -3.73
N GLU A 172 -5.23 -7.88 -4.90
CA GLU A 172 -4.89 -7.15 -6.11
C GLU A 172 -5.95 -7.43 -7.17
N ILE A 173 -6.30 -6.40 -7.95
CA ILE A 173 -7.21 -6.54 -9.09
C ILE A 173 -6.38 -6.77 -10.35
N ILE A 174 -6.67 -7.89 -11.02
CA ILE A 174 -6.01 -8.32 -12.24
C ILE A 174 -7.01 -8.19 -13.39
N VAL A 175 -6.60 -7.52 -14.45
CA VAL A 175 -7.40 -7.40 -15.69
C VAL A 175 -6.72 -8.24 -16.77
N ASP A 176 -7.46 -9.18 -17.34
CA ASP A 176 -6.97 -9.97 -18.46
C ASP A 176 -7.03 -9.18 -19.79
N ARG A 177 -6.53 -9.81 -20.86
CA ARG A 177 -6.50 -9.21 -22.21
C ARG A 177 -7.88 -8.94 -22.81
N ASP A 178 -8.90 -9.67 -22.35
CA ASP A 178 -10.28 -9.63 -22.84
C ASP A 178 -11.14 -8.67 -21.98
N GLY A 179 -10.52 -7.98 -21.02
CA GLY A 179 -11.17 -7.06 -20.09
C GLY A 179 -11.85 -7.73 -18.91
N GLY A 180 -11.64 -9.04 -18.71
CA GLY A 180 -12.09 -9.78 -17.54
C GLY A 180 -11.35 -9.31 -16.29
N GLU A 181 -12.10 -8.95 -15.26
CA GLU A 181 -11.53 -8.55 -13.97
C GLU A 181 -11.59 -9.70 -12.96
N TYR A 182 -10.51 -9.81 -12.21
CA TYR A 182 -10.32 -10.80 -11.16
C TYR A 182 -9.75 -10.12 -9.92
N ILE A 183 -10.05 -10.68 -8.76
CA ILE A 183 -9.50 -10.24 -7.48
C ILE A 183 -8.78 -11.39 -6.81
N THR A 184 -7.59 -11.11 -6.26
CA THR A 184 -6.80 -12.09 -5.51
C THR A 184 -7.14 -12.12 -4.04
N SER A 185 -6.77 -13.20 -3.35
CA SER A 185 -6.84 -13.29 -1.90
C SER A 185 -5.76 -14.21 -1.34
N ASN A 186 -5.08 -13.75 -0.29
CA ASN A 186 -3.93 -14.40 0.35
C ASN A 186 -4.22 -14.86 1.80
N HIS A 187 -5.47 -15.23 2.09
CA HIS A 187 -5.92 -15.62 3.45
C HIS A 187 -5.54 -17.05 3.86
N ASP A 188 -5.39 -17.98 2.90
CA ASP A 188 -4.89 -19.35 3.14
C ASP A 188 -3.44 -19.49 2.65
N LEU A 189 -2.50 -19.30 3.58
CA LEU A 189 -1.07 -19.40 3.28
C LEU A 189 -0.62 -20.82 2.90
N ARG A 190 -1.43 -21.86 3.12
CA ARG A 190 -1.11 -23.24 2.69
C ARG A 190 -1.60 -23.51 1.27
N GLY A 191 -2.76 -22.96 0.90
CA GLY A 191 -3.34 -23.08 -0.43
C GLY A 191 -2.69 -22.17 -1.47
N GLY A 192 -2.03 -21.08 -1.02
CA GLY A 192 -1.43 -20.08 -1.89
C GLY A 192 -2.42 -18.96 -2.26
N THR A 193 -2.07 -18.14 -3.25
CA THR A 193 -2.95 -17.05 -3.71
C THR A 193 -4.15 -17.62 -4.46
N HIS A 194 -5.35 -17.27 -3.98
CA HIS A 194 -6.61 -17.54 -4.66
C HIS A 194 -6.95 -16.42 -5.63
N LEU A 195 -7.67 -16.75 -6.71
CA LEU A 195 -8.16 -15.81 -7.71
C LEU A 195 -9.64 -16.09 -7.97
N CYS A 196 -10.49 -15.06 -7.90
CA CYS A 196 -11.89 -15.17 -8.28
C CYS A 196 -12.28 -14.05 -9.25
N ARG A 197 -13.35 -14.25 -10.02
CA ARG A 197 -13.86 -13.23 -10.93
C ARG A 197 -14.48 -12.09 -10.12
N LEU A 198 -14.13 -10.86 -10.45
CA LEU A 198 -14.65 -9.66 -9.80
C LEU A 198 -15.85 -9.12 -10.59
N ALA A 199 -16.91 -8.76 -9.87
CA ALA A 199 -18.05 -8.03 -10.41
C ALA A 199 -18.24 -6.74 -9.61
N TRP A 200 -18.52 -5.66 -10.34
CA TRP A 200 -18.86 -4.37 -9.74
C TRP A 200 -20.38 -4.17 -9.87
N GLU A 201 -21.06 -4.20 -8.75
CA GLU A 201 -22.50 -3.98 -8.69
C GLU A 201 -22.79 -2.50 -8.41
N ARG A 202 -23.77 -1.94 -9.11
CA ARG A 202 -24.34 -0.65 -8.72
C ARG A 202 -25.26 -0.92 -7.53
N ALA A 203 -25.12 -0.12 -6.49
CA ALA A 203 -26.11 -0.05 -5.43
C ALA A 203 -27.47 0.42 -6.00
#